data_AF-A0A1C6EHE4-F1
#
_entry.id   AF-A0A1C6EHE4-F1
#
_cell.length_a   1.000
_cell.length_b   1.000
_cell.length_c   1.000
_cell.angle_alpha   90.00
_cell.angle_beta   90.00
_cell.angle_gamma   90.00
#
_symmetry.space_group_name_H-M   'P 1'
#
loop_
_entity.id
_entity.type
_entity.pdbx_description
1 polymer ?
#
loop_
_entity_poly.entity_id
_entity_poly.type
_entity_poly.pdbx_seq_one_letter_code
_entity_poly.pdbx_strand_id
1 'polypeptide(L)'
;MGDVRLTVERWRAIMAKELNQASRFEIHCWAEETGEIAAALAYGTRKETSWLYGTVITGEVTAAFSAFLLSLPKPADTEVCDKVTPFFSVFLDNGFSSEHYGTELNRC
;
A
#
# COMPACT_ATOMS: atom_id res chain seq x y z
N MET A 1 13.32 20.72 15.25
CA MET A 1 13.12 19.27 15.08
C MET A 1 12.71 19.09 13.63
N GLY A 2 13.68 18.78 12.77
CA GLY A 2 13.47 18.81 11.32
C GLY A 2 12.42 17.76 10.91
N ASP A 3 11.50 18.17 10.05
CA ASP A 3 10.54 17.30 9.38
C ASP A 3 11.29 16.16 8.69
N VAL A 4 11.31 14.96 9.31
CA VAL A 4 11.95 13.78 8.72
C VAL A 4 10.97 13.19 7.74
N ARG A 5 10.98 13.71 6.50
CA ARG A 5 10.21 13.15 5.40
C ARG A 5 10.52 11.67 5.24
N LEU A 6 9.49 10.85 5.09
CA LEU A 6 9.61 9.42 4.85
C LEU A 6 10.14 9.18 3.42
N THR A 7 11.36 8.64 3.28
CA THR A 7 11.86 8.23 1.96
C THR A 7 11.29 6.88 1.53
N VAL A 8 11.29 6.60 0.23
CA VAL A 8 10.83 5.31 -0.31
C VAL A 8 11.66 4.15 0.23
N GLU A 9 12.97 4.31 0.40
CA GLU A 9 13.86 3.28 0.95
C GLU A 9 13.49 2.99 2.41
N ARG A 10 13.21 4.03 3.19
CA ARG A 10 12.79 3.89 4.58
C ARG A 10 11.40 3.26 4.69
N TRP A 11 10.48 3.66 3.81
CA TRP A 11 9.16 3.04 3.71
C TRP A 11 9.27 1.55 3.39
N ARG A 12 10.09 1.15 2.40
CA ARG A 12 10.31 -0.26 2.06
C ARG A 12 10.88 -1.05 3.22
N ALA A 13 11.84 -0.49 3.97
CA ALA A 13 12.42 -1.18 5.13
C ALA A 13 11.37 -1.43 6.24
N ILE A 14 10.48 -0.47 6.49
CA ILE A 14 9.38 -0.62 7.44
C ILE A 14 8.37 -1.64 6.91
N MET A 15 7.88 -1.46 5.68
CA MET A 15 6.91 -2.35 5.06
C MET A 15 7.41 -3.80 5.01
N ALA A 16 8.69 -4.03 4.69
CA ALA A 16 9.29 -5.37 4.69
C ALA A 16 9.23 -6.06 6.06
N LYS A 17 9.44 -5.29 7.14
CA LYS A 17 9.33 -5.81 8.50
C LYS A 17 7.88 -6.18 8.84
N GLU A 18 6.93 -5.32 8.50
CA GLU A 18 5.52 -5.52 8.82
C GLU A 18 4.90 -6.65 8.01
N LEU A 19 5.26 -6.79 6.73
CA LEU A 19 4.86 -7.93 5.88
C LEU A 19 5.30 -9.27 6.46
N ASN A 20 6.46 -9.35 7.12
CA ASN A 20 6.92 -10.58 7.77
C ASN A 20 6.12 -10.94 9.03
N GLN A 21 5.29 -10.02 9.55
CA GLN A 21 4.49 -10.19 10.76
C GLN A 21 2.99 -10.27 10.47
N ALA A 22 2.58 -10.02 9.22
CA ALA A 22 1.20 -10.03 8.77
C ALA A 22 0.89 -11.31 7.99
N SER A 23 -0.36 -11.75 8.03
CA SER A 23 -0.84 -12.89 7.25
C SER A 23 -1.76 -12.48 6.10
N ARG A 24 -2.41 -11.32 6.22
CA ARG A 24 -3.37 -10.80 5.23
C ARG A 24 -3.15 -9.33 4.95
N PHE A 25 -3.56 -8.91 3.76
CA PHE A 25 -3.54 -7.52 3.35
C PHE A 25 -4.92 -7.04 2.85
N GLU A 26 -5.10 -5.73 2.88
CA GLU A 26 -6.10 -5.00 2.08
C GLU A 26 -5.43 -3.83 1.36
N ILE A 27 -5.67 -3.71 0.06
CA ILE A 27 -5.24 -2.59 -0.78
C ILE A 27 -6.47 -1.82 -1.20
N HIS A 28 -6.45 -0.51 -0.97
CA HIS A 28 -7.47 0.40 -1.46
C HIS A 28 -6.90 1.16 -2.65
N CYS A 29 -7.66 1.22 -3.75
CA CYS A 29 -7.35 2.04 -4.92
C CYS A 29 -8.56 2.91 -5.27
N TRP A 30 -8.32 4.09 -5.82
CA TRP A 30 -9.38 4.89 -6.45
C TRP A 30 -9.89 4.21 -7.73
N ALA A 31 -11.14 4.48 -8.12
CA ALA A 31 -11.79 3.78 -9.24
C ALA A 31 -11.09 4.02 -10.60
N GLU A 32 -10.43 5.17 -10.75
CA GLU A 32 -9.66 5.59 -11.92
C GLU A 32 -8.27 4.95 -12.03
N GLU A 33 -7.73 4.41 -10.93
CA GLU A 33 -6.40 3.78 -10.83
C GLU A 33 -6.42 2.36 -11.40
N THR A 34 -6.86 2.22 -12.66
CA THR A 34 -7.11 0.93 -13.31
C THR A 34 -5.85 0.06 -13.42
N GLY A 35 -4.67 0.67 -13.56
CA GLY A 35 -3.39 -0.03 -13.62
C GLY A 35 -3.00 -0.62 -12.26
N GLU A 36 -3.14 0.17 -11.21
CA GLU A 36 -2.88 -0.21 -9.81
C GLU A 36 -3.87 -1.29 -9.36
N ILE A 37 -5.16 -1.14 -9.69
CA ILE A 37 -6.19 -2.17 -9.44
C ILE A 37 -5.81 -3.48 -10.12
N ALA A 38 -5.43 -3.46 -11.40
CA ALA A 38 -5.04 -4.67 -12.12
C ALA A 38 -3.79 -5.32 -11.51
N ALA A 39 -2.81 -4.51 -11.09
CA ALA A 39 -1.60 -5.00 -10.45
C ALA A 39 -1.88 -5.65 -9.08
N ALA A 40 -2.74 -5.04 -8.25
CA ALA A 40 -3.13 -5.59 -6.96
C ALA A 40 -3.96 -6.88 -7.10
N LEU A 41 -4.83 -6.96 -8.11
CA LEU A 41 -5.66 -8.15 -8.38
C LEU A 41 -4.85 -9.38 -8.82
N ALA A 42 -3.59 -9.22 -9.23
CA ALA A 42 -2.71 -10.37 -9.48
C ALA A 42 -2.38 -11.15 -8.19
N TYR A 43 -2.57 -10.55 -7.02
CA TYR A 43 -2.20 -11.13 -5.71
C TYR A 43 -3.37 -11.26 -4.74
N GLY A 44 -4.57 -10.84 -5.12
CA GLY A 44 -5.74 -10.85 -4.25
C GLY A 44 -7.05 -10.83 -5.03
N THR A 45 -8.16 -10.72 -4.31
CA THR A 45 -9.50 -10.68 -4.88
C THR A 45 -10.23 -9.42 -4.46
N ARG A 46 -11.15 -8.93 -5.29
CA ARG A 46 -12.04 -7.83 -4.92
C ARG A 46 -12.85 -8.21 -3.69
N LYS A 47 -12.83 -7.34 -2.68
CA LYS A 47 -13.73 -7.37 -1.52
C LYS A 47 -14.99 -6.62 -1.90
N GLU A 48 -16.15 -7.18 -1.60
CA GLU A 48 -17.42 -6.47 -1.76
C GLU A 48 -17.51 -5.36 -0.70
N THR A 49 -17.76 -4.13 -1.13
CA THR A 49 -17.87 -2.97 -0.25
C THR A 49 -18.92 -2.00 -0.76
N SER A 50 -19.42 -1.13 0.12
CA SER A 50 -20.27 0.00 -0.25
C SER A 50 -19.49 1.24 -0.71
N TRP A 51 -18.15 1.18 -0.78
CA TRP A 51 -17.32 2.30 -1.20
C TRP A 51 -17.40 2.49 -2.71
N LEU A 52 -18.14 3.52 -3.13
CA LEU A 52 -18.43 3.81 -4.53
C LEU A 52 -17.25 4.43 -5.30
N TYR A 53 -16.26 4.98 -4.60
CA TYR A 53 -15.18 5.76 -5.19
C TYR A 53 -13.92 4.93 -5.48
N GLY A 54 -13.92 3.66 -5.10
CA GLY A 54 -12.71 2.85 -5.19
C GLY A 54 -12.96 1.35 -5.20
N THR A 55 -11.87 0.61 -5.24
CA THR A 55 -11.86 -0.84 -5.16
C THR A 55 -11.02 -1.27 -3.98
N VAL A 56 -11.55 -2.20 -3.19
CA VAL A 56 -10.78 -2.88 -2.14
C VAL A 56 -10.38 -4.26 -2.64
N ILE A 57 -9.09 -4.56 -2.57
CA ILE A 57 -8.50 -5.85 -2.91
C ILE A 57 -7.94 -6.46 -1.63
N THR A 58 -8.31 -7.70 -1.30
CA THR A 58 -7.78 -8.43 -0.14
C THR A 58 -7.13 -9.74 -0.56
N GLY A 59 -6.12 -10.18 0.19
CA GLY A 59 -5.41 -11.43 -0.06
C GLY A 59 -4.51 -11.83 1.10
N GLU A 60 -3.79 -12.94 0.92
CA GLU A 60 -2.77 -13.40 1.86
C GLU A 60 -1.43 -12.69 1.59
N VAL A 61 -0.66 -12.44 2.65
CA VAL A 61 0.71 -11.95 2.52
C VAL A 61 1.61 -13.12 2.12
N THR A 62 1.79 -13.27 0.80
CA THR A 62 2.70 -14.27 0.22
C THR A 62 4.05 -13.64 -0.10
N ALA A 63 5.09 -14.47 -0.24
CA ALA A 63 6.41 -13.98 -0.67
C ALA A 63 6.35 -13.25 -2.02
N ALA A 64 5.47 -13.69 -2.94
CA ALA A 64 5.27 -13.06 -4.23
C ALA A 64 4.63 -11.66 -4.09
N PHE A 65 3.60 -11.53 -3.24
CA PHE A 65 2.99 -10.25 -2.92
C PHE A 65 3.99 -9.29 -2.26
N SER A 66 4.75 -9.77 -1.27
CA SER A 66 5.78 -8.95 -0.61
C SER A 66 6.84 -8.47 -1.59
N ALA A 67 7.33 -9.34 -2.47
CA ALA A 67 8.30 -8.97 -3.50
C ALA A 67 7.72 -7.94 -4.47
N PHE A 68 6.48 -8.12 -4.91
CA PHE A 68 5.77 -7.17 -5.75
C PHE A 68 5.70 -5.79 -5.08
N LEU A 69 5.12 -5.70 -3.88
CA LEU A 69 4.91 -4.44 -3.17
C LEU A 69 6.24 -3.71 -2.90
N LEU A 70 7.28 -4.46 -2.52
CA LEU A 70 8.61 -3.92 -2.26
C LEU A 70 9.42 -3.63 -3.52
N SER A 71 8.94 -3.96 -4.72
CA SER A 71 9.61 -3.67 -6.00
C SER A 71 9.01 -2.50 -6.78
N LEU A 72 7.81 -2.03 -6.41
CA LEU A 72 7.11 -0.96 -7.12
C LEU A 72 7.97 0.30 -7.23
N PRO A 73 8.04 0.98 -8.38
CA PRO A 73 8.83 2.19 -8.52
C PRO A 73 8.30 3.32 -7.63
N LYS A 74 9.14 4.32 -7.33
CA LYS A 74 8.66 5.56 -6.70
C LYS A 74 7.58 6.16 -7.62
N PRO A 75 6.39 6.53 -7.10
CA PRO A 75 5.36 7.19 -7.91
C PRO A 75 5.92 8.44 -8.61
N ALA A 76 5.67 8.56 -9.92
CA ALA A 76 6.18 9.65 -10.74
C ALA A 76 5.36 10.94 -10.60
N ASP A 77 4.07 10.79 -10.26
CA ASP A 77 3.18 11.91 -10.01
C ASP A 77 3.40 12.44 -8.57
N THR A 78 4.28 13.44 -8.47
CA THR A 78 4.61 14.17 -7.25
C THR A 78 3.83 15.48 -7.15
N GLU A 79 2.57 15.52 -7.59
CA GLU A 79 1.71 16.67 -7.29
C GLU A 79 1.56 16.79 -5.76
N VAL A 80 2.27 17.79 -5.21
CA VAL A 80 2.20 18.33 -3.84
C VAL A 80 2.81 17.47 -2.71
N CYS A 81 2.91 16.14 -2.81
CA CYS A 81 3.41 15.27 -1.72
C CYS A 81 4.40 14.17 -2.17
N ASP A 82 5.34 13.82 -1.29
CA ASP A 82 6.34 12.75 -1.49
C ASP A 82 5.68 11.36 -1.35
N LYS A 83 4.92 10.93 -2.37
CA LYS A 83 4.24 9.63 -2.35
C LYS A 83 5.23 8.47 -2.23
N VAL A 84 4.89 7.47 -1.41
CA VAL A 84 5.75 6.28 -1.14
C VAL A 84 5.18 4.97 -1.67
N THR A 85 3.89 4.94 -2.01
CA THR A 85 3.18 3.82 -2.64
C THR A 85 2.23 4.36 -3.69
N PRO A 86 2.00 3.64 -4.82
CA PRO A 86 1.01 4.04 -5.82
C PRO A 86 -0.43 3.77 -5.37
N PHE A 87 -0.65 2.91 -4.37
CA PHE A 87 -1.97 2.60 -3.85
C PHE A 87 -2.45 3.65 -2.85
N PHE A 88 -3.73 4.01 -2.87
CA PHE A 88 -4.33 4.91 -1.89
C PHE A 88 -3.99 4.49 -0.45
N SER A 89 -4.23 3.22 -0.10
CA SER A 89 -3.91 2.66 1.21
C SER A 89 -3.47 1.20 1.10
N VAL A 90 -2.53 0.80 1.97
CA VAL A 90 -2.15 -0.59 2.21
C VAL A 90 -2.36 -0.90 3.69
N PHE A 91 -3.21 -1.88 4.00
CA PHE A 91 -3.48 -2.38 5.34
C PHE A 91 -2.95 -3.79 5.51
N LEU A 92 -2.43 -4.08 6.70
CA LEU A 92 -2.01 -5.39 7.14
C LEU A 92 -2.81 -5.81 8.37
N ASP A 93 -3.11 -7.09 8.51
CA ASP A 93 -3.87 -7.64 9.63
C ASP A 93 -3.15 -7.61 10.99
N ASN A 94 -1.88 -7.18 10.99
CA ASN A 94 -1.09 -6.92 12.20
C ASN A 94 -1.32 -5.50 12.78
N GLY A 95 -2.29 -4.76 12.25
CA GLY A 95 -2.63 -3.40 12.69
C GLY A 95 -1.82 -2.29 12.02
N PHE A 96 -0.92 -2.63 11.10
CA PHE A 96 -0.14 -1.66 10.33
C PHE A 96 -0.90 -1.15 9.10
N SER A 97 -0.78 0.14 8.80
CA SER A 97 -1.23 0.71 7.53
C SER A 97 -0.26 1.75 6.97
N SER A 98 -0.31 1.92 5.65
CA SER A 98 0.43 2.96 4.93
C SER A 98 -0.44 3.57 3.84
N GLU A 99 -0.59 4.88 3.90
CA GLU A 99 -1.29 5.69 2.89
C GLU A 99 -0.33 6.22 1.81
N HIS A 100 -0.83 6.51 0.61
CA HIS A 100 -0.01 7.01 -0.51
C HIS A 100 0.79 8.27 -0.20
N TYR A 101 0.25 9.21 0.58
CA TYR A 101 0.90 10.49 0.89
C TYR A 101 1.94 10.40 2.02
N GLY A 102 2.25 9.21 2.54
CA GLY A 102 3.38 8.99 3.46
C GLY A 102 3.28 9.73 4.81
N THR A 103 2.17 10.40 5.10
CA THR A 103 1.93 11.16 6.34
C THR A 103 1.41 10.30 7.50
N GLU A 104 0.98 9.06 7.21
CA GLU A 104 0.24 8.22 8.16
C GLU A 104 0.74 6.77 8.06
N LEU A 105 1.90 6.50 8.68
CA LEU A 105 2.19 5.14 9.13
C LEU A 105 1.46 4.94 10.45
N ASN A 106 0.43 4.11 10.47
CA ASN A 106 -0.32 3.84 11.68
C ASN A 106 -0.04 2.42 12.19
N ARG A 107 -0.06 2.25 13.52
CA ARG A 107 0.00 0.96 14.19
C ARG A 107 -1.00 0.98 15.34
N CYS A 108 -2.13 0.30 15.16
CA CYS A 108 -3.16 0.13 16.18
C CYS A 108 -2.92 -1.12 17.03
#